data_AF-A0A0R3SYH7-F1
#
_entry.id   AF-A0A0R3SYH7-F1
#
_cell.length_a   1.000
_cell.length_b   1.000
_cell.length_c   1.000
_cell.angle_alpha   90.00
_cell.angle_beta   90.00
_cell.angle_gamma   90.00
#
_symmetry.space_group_name_H-M   'P 1'
#
loop_
_entity.id
_entity.type
_entity.pdbx_description
1 polymer ?
#
loop_
_entity_poly.entity_id
_entity_poly.type
_entity_poly.pdbx_seq_one_letter_code
_entity_poly.pdbx_strand_id
1 'polypeptide(L)' 'MVQRLLQVFQEGLGLYNHTKATLKLMPNAQLVFHPKQSVPLAALPMVNEELKQSAVLKPDSYSKWTEPIAIV' A
#
# COMPACT_ATOMS: atom_id res chain seq x y z
N MET A 1 11.41 10.81 -32.95
CA MET A 1 11.50 9.55 -32.17
C MET A 1 11.03 9.72 -30.71
N VAL A 2 11.18 10.89 -30.08
CA VAL A 2 10.85 11.12 -28.65
C VAL A 2 9.34 11.16 -28.32
N GLN A 3 8.49 11.62 -29.25
CA GLN A 3 7.04 11.82 -29.00
C GLN A 3 6.28 10.53 -28.62
N ARG A 4 6.75 9.34 -29.05
CA ARG A 4 6.09 8.06 -28.75
C ARG A 4 6.29 7.60 -27.30
N LEU A 5 7.26 8.16 -26.59
CA LEU A 5 7.62 7.79 -25.21
C LEU A 5 7.05 8.78 -24.16
N LEU A 6 6.27 9.78 -24.56
CA LEU A 6 5.74 10.78 -23.62
C LEU A 6 4.96 10.16 -22.46
N GLN A 7 4.27 9.04 -22.69
CA GLN A 7 3.55 8.30 -21.64
C GLN A 7 4.50 7.70 -20.58
N VAL A 8 5.73 7.37 -20.95
CA VAL A 8 6.76 6.84 -20.03
C VAL A 8 7.25 7.92 -19.06
N PHE A 9 7.18 9.19 -19.46
CA PHE A 9 7.61 10.33 -18.66
C PHE A 9 6.45 11.07 -17.99
N GLN A 10 5.24 10.50 -18.00
CA GLN A 10 4.11 11.09 -17.28
C GLN A 10 4.38 11.03 -15.77
N GLU A 11 4.12 12.15 -15.10
CA GLU A 11 4.18 12.22 -13.64
C GLU A 11 3.07 11.36 -13.02
N GLY A 12 3.39 10.70 -11.91
CA GLY A 12 2.47 9.84 -11.17
C GLY A 12 2.87 8.38 -11.14
N LEU A 13 2.00 7.55 -10.56
CA LEU A 13 2.22 6.12 -10.41
C LEU A 13 1.80 5.38 -11.69
N GLY A 14 2.71 4.56 -12.22
CA GLY A 14 2.39 3.62 -13.29
C GLY A 14 1.61 2.42 -12.78
N LEU A 15 0.82 1.80 -13.66
CA LEU A 15 0.11 0.56 -13.39
C LEU A 15 0.58 -0.54 -14.34
N TYR A 16 1.16 -1.60 -13.79
CA TYR A 16 1.54 -2.78 -14.56
C TYR A 16 0.35 -3.73 -14.71
N ASN A 17 -0.13 -3.92 -15.94
CA ASN A 17 -1.38 -4.64 -16.22
C ASN A 17 -1.21 -6.06 -16.76
N HIS A 18 0.02 -6.52 -17.02
CA HIS A 18 0.24 -7.80 -17.70
C HIS A 18 0.09 -9.01 -16.78
N THR A 19 0.42 -8.89 -15.49
CA THR A 19 0.30 -9.99 -14.53
C THR A 19 -0.06 -9.50 -13.15
N LYS A 20 -0.78 -10.34 -12.39
CA LYS A 20 -0.99 -10.16 -10.96
C LYS A 20 0.08 -10.94 -10.18
N ALA A 21 0.60 -10.35 -9.12
CA ALA A 21 1.48 -11.05 -8.20
C ALA A 21 0.67 -12.02 -7.33
N THR A 22 1.16 -13.25 -7.17
CA THR A 22 0.59 -14.25 -6.27
C THR A 22 1.60 -14.60 -5.20
N LEU A 23 1.26 -14.36 -3.94
CA LEU A 23 2.07 -14.76 -2.79
C LEU A 23 1.66 -16.16 -2.34
N LYS A 24 2.62 -17.08 -2.28
CA LYS A 24 2.41 -18.43 -1.73
C LYS A 24 2.86 -18.46 -0.28
N LEU A 25 1.97 -18.94 0.59
CA LEU A 25 2.27 -19.12 2.00
C LEU A 25 3.08 -20.41 2.21
N MET A 26 3.91 -20.39 3.26
CA MET A 26 4.55 -21.61 3.74
C MET A 26 3.50 -22.59 4.27
N PRO A 27 3.75 -23.92 4.19
CA PRO A 27 2.93 -24.90 4.88
C PRO A 27 2.87 -24.53 6.37
N ASN A 28 1.66 -24.38 6.91
CA ASN A 28 1.37 -24.00 8.30
C ASN A 28 1.64 -22.53 8.69
N ALA A 29 1.68 -21.61 7.72
CA ALA A 29 1.70 -20.18 8.05
C ALA A 29 0.47 -19.79 8.90
N GLN A 30 0.72 -19.16 10.05
CA GLN A 30 -0.34 -18.63 10.91
C GLN A 30 -0.71 -17.22 10.44
N LEU A 31 -2.01 -16.93 10.40
CA LEU A 31 -2.51 -15.58 10.11
C LEU A 31 -2.51 -14.82 11.44
N VAL A 32 -1.69 -13.78 11.55
CA VAL A 32 -1.56 -13.00 12.79
C VAL A 32 -2.19 -11.63 12.60
N PHE A 33 -3.02 -11.24 13.57
CA PHE A 33 -3.57 -9.91 13.67
C PHE A 33 -2.75 -9.11 14.69
N HIS A 34 -1.96 -8.15 14.20
CA HIS A 34 -1.23 -7.25 15.08
C HIS A 34 -2.09 -6.03 15.43
N PRO A 35 -2.22 -5.67 16.73
CA PRO A 35 -2.86 -4.45 17.13
C PRO A 35 -2.18 -3.22 16.52
N LYS A 36 -2.99 -2.19 16.23
CA LYS A 36 -2.48 -0.92 15.68
C LYS A 36 -1.44 -0.31 16.62
N GLN A 37 -0.28 0.05 16.09
CA GLN A 37 0.74 0.81 16.84
C GLN A 37 0.26 2.23 17.15
N SER A 38 0.72 2.77 18.28
CA SER A 38 0.47 4.16 18.65
C SER A 38 1.20 5.09 17.68
N VAL A 39 0.45 5.81 16.86
CA VAL A 39 0.98 6.89 16.03
C VAL A 39 1.05 8.17 16.89
N PRO A 40 2.18 8.90 16.92
CA PRO A 40 2.25 10.18 17.61
C PRO A 40 1.16 11.13 17.12
N LEU A 41 0.48 11.81 18.05
CA LEU A 41 -0.63 12.72 17.75
C LEU A 41 -0.26 13.78 16.70
N ALA A 42 0.97 14.31 16.76
CA ALA A 42 1.47 15.30 15.82
C ALA A 42 1.64 14.76 14.38
N ALA A 43 1.86 13.46 14.21
CA ALA A 43 2.06 12.83 12.91
C ALA A 43 0.74 12.33 12.27
N LEU A 44 -0.34 12.21 13.06
CA LEU A 44 -1.63 11.73 12.57
C LEU A 44 -2.18 12.48 11.35
N PRO A 45 -2.12 13.84 11.27
CA PRO A 45 -2.65 14.55 10.12
C PRO A 45 -1.91 14.18 8.83
N MET A 46 -0.58 14.14 8.89
CA MET A 46 0.27 13.82 7.73
C MET A 46 0.01 12.40 7.23
N VAL A 47 0.03 11.42 8.14
CA VAL A 47 -0.21 10.00 7.79
C VAL A 47 -1.61 9.80 7.21
N ASN A 48 -2.63 10.44 7.78
CA ASN A 48 -3.99 10.30 7.29
C ASN A 48 -4.15 10.92 5.89
N GLU A 49 -3.52 12.05 5.61
CA GLU A 49 -3.59 12.66 4.27
C GLU A 49 -2.87 11.80 3.23
N GLU A 50 -1.71 11.24 3.55
CA GLU A 50 -0.99 10.32 2.66
C GLU A 50 -1.84 9.07 2.34
N LEU A 51 -2.43 8.46 3.37
CA LEU A 51 -3.27 7.27 3.19
C LEU A 51 -4.53 7.57 2.36
N LYS A 52 -5.13 8.75 2.51
CA LYS A 52 -6.30 9.16 1.71
C LYS A 52 -5.96 9.43 0.25
N GLN A 53 -4.78 10.01 -0.02
CA GLN A 53 -4.35 10.37 -1.36
C GLN A 53 -3.81 9.16 -2.16
N SER A 54 -3.58 8.03 -1.50
CA SER A 54 -3.13 6.81 -2.15
C SER A 54 -4.22 6.20 -3.04
N ALA A 55 -4.03 6.29 -4.35
CA ALA A 55 -4.86 5.61 -5.34
C ALA A 55 -4.65 4.07 -5.37
N VAL A 56 -3.67 3.57 -4.62
CA VAL A 56 -3.27 2.15 -4.60
C VAL A 56 -3.97 1.38 -3.48
N LEU A 57 -4.35 2.06 -2.40
CA LEU A 57 -4.97 1.43 -1.24
C LEU A 57 -6.50 1.42 -1.38
N LYS A 58 -7.12 0.32 -0.97
CA LYS A 58 -8.57 0.19 -0.83
C LYS A 58 -8.90 -0.14 0.62
N PRO A 59 -9.89 0.53 1.23
CA PRO A 59 -10.35 0.14 2.56
C PRO A 59 -10.92 -1.29 2.51
N ASP A 60 -10.54 -2.10 3.49
CA ASP A 60 -11.10 -3.42 3.72
C ASP A 60 -11.79 -3.43 5.09
N SER A 61 -12.89 -4.17 5.22
CA SER A 61 -13.67 -4.18 6.46
C SER A 61 -13.00 -5.01 7.55
N TYR A 62 -12.32 -6.09 7.16
CA TYR A 62 -11.63 -6.98 8.07
C TYR A 62 -10.63 -7.87 7.33
N SER A 63 -9.41 -7.97 7.87
CA SER A 63 -8.40 -8.93 7.43
C SER A 63 -7.92 -9.77 8.61
N LYS A 64 -7.71 -11.07 8.38
CA LYS A 64 -7.06 -11.97 9.34
C LYS A 64 -5.57 -11.68 9.50
N TRP A 65 -5.02 -10.88 8.58
CA TRP A 65 -3.65 -10.38 8.59
C TRP A 65 -3.70 -8.89 8.86
N THR A 66 -2.96 -8.41 9.86
CA THR A 66 -2.79 -6.98 10.05
C THR A 66 -1.39 -6.74 10.56
N GLU A 67 -0.69 -5.83 9.91
CA GLU A 67 0.62 -5.35 10.32
C GLU A 67 0.49 -3.85 10.63
N PRO A 68 1.11 -3.37 11.71
CA PRO A 68 1.06 -1.96 12.04
C PRO A 68 1.93 -1.15 11.07
N ILE A 69 1.45 0.05 10.72
CA ILE A 69 2.22 1.01 9.92
C ILE A 69 3.19 1.74 10.86
N ALA A 70 4.49 1.61 10.60
CA ALA A 70 5.53 2.36 11.28
C ALA A 70 5.78 3.71 10.57
N ILE A 71 6.10 4.74 11.35
CA ILE A 71 6.50 6.05 10.84
C ILE A 71 8.03 6.09 10.84
N VAL A 72 8.63 6.56 9.74
CA VAL A 72 10.08 6.63 9.50
C VAL A 72 10.51 8.08 9.33
#